data_AF-A0A5K1BTV4-F1
#
_entry.id   AF-A0A5K1BTV4-F1
#
_cell.length_a   1.000
_cell.length_b   1.000
_cell.length_c   1.000
_cell.angle_alpha   90.00
_cell.angle_beta   90.00
_cell.angle_gamma   90.00
#
_symmetry.space_group_name_H-M   'P 1'
#
loop_
_entity.id
_entity.type
_entity.pdbx_description
1 polymer ?
#
loop_
_entity_poly.entity_id
_entity_poly.type
_entity_poly.pdbx_seq_one_letter_code
_entity_poly.pdbx_strand_id
1 'polypeptide(L)' 'ERIPIEEVFEQLKCTEKGLTSAEGEQRLQIFGPNKLEEQK' A
#
# COMPACT_ATOMS: atom_id res chain seq x y z
N GLU A 1 0.75 18.56 1.82
CA GLU A 1 -0.31 18.40 2.84
C GLU A 1 0.20 17.58 4.02
N ARG A 2 -0.24 17.86 5.24
CA ARG A 2 0.05 17.05 6.44
C ARG A 2 -1.26 16.43 6.91
N ILE A 3 -1.44 15.16 6.60
CA ILE A 3 -2.49 14.33 7.19
C ILE A 3 -1.92 13.59 8.42
N PRO A 4 -2.71 13.43 9.50
CA PRO A 4 -2.32 12.59 10.63
C PRO A 4 -2.01 11.16 10.17
N ILE A 5 -1.05 10.52 10.82
CA ILE A 5 -0.64 9.15 10.46
C ILE A 5 -1.78 8.13 10.69
N GLU A 6 -2.66 8.41 11.65
CA GLU A 6 -3.83 7.59 11.94
C GLU A 6 -4.80 7.54 10.76
N GLU A 7 -5.02 8.68 10.08
CA GLU A 7 -5.86 8.75 8.88
C GLU A 7 -5.22 8.01 7.70
N VAL A 8 -3.88 7.98 7.62
CA VAL A 8 -3.16 7.19 6.61
C VAL A 8 -3.43 5.70 6.80
N PHE A 9 -3.44 5.22 8.04
CA PHE A 9 -3.74 3.81 8.34
C PHE A 9 -5.17 3.43 7.98
N GLU A 10 -6.14 4.31 8.27
CA GLU A 10 -7.54 4.10 7.87
C GLU A 10 -7.70 4.07 6.34
N GLN A 11 -7.11 5.03 5.63
CA GLN A 11 -7.18 5.11 4.17
C GLN A 11 -6.49 3.93 3.48
N LEU A 12 -5.29 3.55 3.96
CA LEU A 12 -4.52 2.45 3.39
C LEU A 12 -4.97 1.07 3.89
N LYS A 13 -5.92 1.02 4.84
CA LYS A 13 -6.40 -0.21 5.49
C LYS A 13 -5.25 -1.07 6.00
N CYS A 14 -4.28 -0.45 6.66
CA CYS A 14 -3.14 -1.13 7.26
C CYS A 14 -2.96 -0.74 8.72
N THR A 15 -2.16 -1.51 9.44
CA THR A 15 -1.86 -1.21 10.84
C THR A 15 -0.48 -0.57 10.96
N GLU A 16 -0.13 -0.06 12.15
CA GLU A 16 1.24 0.36 12.47
C GLU A 16 2.28 -0.73 12.25
N LYS A 17 1.87 -2.01 12.33
CA LYS A 17 2.73 -3.18 12.06
C LYS A 17 2.82 -3.54 10.58
N GLY A 18 2.14 -2.80 9.71
CA GLY A 18 2.08 -3.03 8.27
C GLY A 18 0.93 -3.93 7.84
N LEU A 19 1.10 -4.53 6.66
CA LEU A 19 0.21 -5.53 6.07
C LEU A 19 0.77 -6.94 6.33
N THR A 20 -0.10 -7.92 6.51
CA THR A 20 0.30 -9.33 6.52
C THR A 20 0.69 -9.80 5.11
N SER A 21 1.43 -10.92 5.00
CA SER A 21 1.82 -11.47 3.69
C SER A 21 0.61 -11.76 2.80
N ALA A 22 -0.49 -12.26 3.38
CA ALA A 22 -1.72 -12.55 2.63
C ALA A 22 -2.37 -11.28 2.07
N GLU A 23 -2.45 -10.20 2.87
CA GLU A 23 -2.98 -8.91 2.42
C GLU A 23 -2.08 -8.28 1.36
N GLY A 24 -0.75 -8.43 1.51
CA GLY A 24 0.24 -7.97 0.53
C GLY A 24 0.06 -8.67 -0.82
N GLU A 25 -0.14 -9.99 -0.83
CA GLU A 25 -0.41 -10.77 -2.04
C GLU A 25 -1.72 -10.33 -2.71
N GLN A 26 -2.81 -10.18 -1.94
CA GLN A 26 -4.08 -9.68 -2.47
C GLN A 26 -3.93 -8.29 -3.10
N ARG A 27 -3.18 -7.39 -2.44
CA ARG A 27 -2.95 -6.04 -2.95
C ARG A 27 -2.09 -6.06 -4.21
N LEU A 28 -1.10 -6.94 -4.29
CA LEU A 28 -0.27 -7.10 -5.49
C LEU A 28 -1.10 -7.60 -6.68
N GLN A 29 -2.09 -8.48 -6.47
CA GLN A 29 -3.01 -8.92 -7.53
C GLN A 29 -3.94 -7.79 -8.02
N ILE A 30 -4.39 -6.92 -7.10
CA ILE A 30 -5.34 -5.83 -7.43
C ILE A 30 -4.61 -4.65 -8.10
N PHE A 31 -3.49 -4.21 -7.52
CA PHE A 31 -2.78 -3.00 -7.93
C PHE A 31 -1.61 -3.27 -8.88
N GLY A 32 -1.19 -4.52 -9.02
CA GLY A 32 -0.02 -4.90 -9.80
C GLY A 32 1.31 -4.54 -9.12
N PRO A 33 2.43 -5.00 -9.69
CA PRO A 33 3.75 -4.64 -9.20
C PRO A 33 3.99 -3.14 -9.42
N ASN A 34 4.46 -2.44 -8.37
CA ASN A 34 4.91 -1.07 -8.48
C ASN A 34 6.26 -1.02 -9.22
N LYS A 35 6.20 -1.06 -10.55
CA LYS A 35 7.36 -0.91 -11.42
C LYS A 35 7.22 0.41 -12.19
N LEU A 36 8.26 1.22 -12.17
CA LEU A 36 8.36 2.34 -13.09
C LEU A 36 8.53 1.78 -14.50
N GLU A 37 7.65 2.18 -15.42
CA GLU A 37 7.85 1.97 -16.85
C GLU A 37 9.22 2.56 -17.21
N GLU A 38 10.10 1.74 -17.78
CA GLU A 38 11.39 2.22 -18.28
C GLU A 38 11.09 3.15 -19.46
N GLN A 39 11.24 4.46 -19.27
CA GLN A 39 11.23 5.40 -20.39
C GLN A 39 12.40 5.03 -21.32
N LYS A 40 12.07 4.63 -22.55
CA LYS A 40 13.03 4.58 -23.66
C LYS A 40 13.13 5.93 -24.35
#